data_AF-A0A4R3MBT9-F1
#
_entry.id   AF-A0A4R3MBT9-F1
#
_cell.length_a   1.000
_cell.length_b   1.000
_cell.length_c   1.000
_cell.angle_alpha   90.00
_cell.angle_beta   90.00
_cell.angle_gamma   90.00
#
_symmetry.space_group_name_H-M   'P 1'
#
loop_
_entity.id
_entity.type
_entity.pdbx_description
1 polymer ?
#
loop_
_entity_poly.entity_id
_entity_poly.type
_entity_poly.pdbx_seq_one_letter_code
_entity_poly.pdbx_strand_id
1 'polypeptide(L)'
;MEDSTNHAKFCFADGRIELEGSEGFVAAQIIKLESLLSKLVEQLCKSGTPPDGGVEGASESPASINGKHTGSTSSVSDGKFVSYANVFALADNKTQIIKDVPGTTKAKKAVDVAMLLAFGNELRGIKPTSMDEIRANCTTHVCLDSSNFAAHMKSSAARQVYTISGKGVSQTITLTQPGKVKAKELADLLNK
;
A
#
# COMPACT_ATOMS: atom_id res chain seq x y z
N MET A 1 4.88 -43.18 -4.92
CA MET A 1 5.81 -42.16 -4.40
C MET A 1 4.97 -40.92 -4.22
N GLU A 2 4.64 -40.58 -2.99
CA GLU A 2 3.79 -39.43 -2.68
C GLU A 2 4.61 -38.14 -2.76
N ASP A 3 4.07 -37.15 -3.46
CA ASP A 3 4.64 -35.81 -3.56
C ASP A 3 4.45 -35.08 -2.22
N SER A 4 5.47 -35.09 -1.36
CA SER A 4 5.46 -34.37 -0.08
C SER A 4 5.61 -32.86 -0.31
N THR A 5 4.51 -32.20 -0.68
CA THR A 5 4.46 -30.74 -0.88
C THR A 5 4.54 -29.98 0.44
N ASN A 6 5.75 -29.53 0.81
CA ASN A 6 5.92 -28.64 1.95
C ASN A 6 5.30 -27.26 1.65
N HIS A 7 4.44 -26.76 2.54
CA HIS A 7 3.85 -25.43 2.43
C HIS A 7 3.84 -24.68 3.77
N ALA A 8 4.01 -23.37 3.71
CA ALA A 8 3.91 -22.48 4.86
C ALA A 8 2.99 -21.31 4.50
N LYS A 9 1.95 -21.10 5.29
CA LYS A 9 0.89 -20.13 5.05
C LYS A 9 0.74 -19.25 6.28
N PHE A 10 1.01 -17.95 6.09
CA PHE A 10 0.92 -16.94 7.14
C PHE A 10 -0.28 -16.05 6.83
N CYS A 11 -1.26 -16.05 7.73
CA CYS A 11 -2.45 -15.25 7.60
C CYS A 11 -2.44 -14.20 8.72
N PHE A 12 -1.98 -13.00 8.37
CA PHE A 12 -1.75 -11.91 9.34
C PHE A 12 -3.04 -11.15 9.69
N ALA A 13 -4.16 -11.44 9.03
CA ALA A 13 -5.46 -10.83 9.33
C ALA A 13 -6.16 -11.48 10.55
N ASP A 14 -5.96 -12.80 10.74
CA ASP A 14 -6.49 -13.59 11.85
C ASP A 14 -5.39 -14.11 12.79
N GLY A 15 -4.12 -13.75 12.56
CA GLY A 15 -2.98 -14.16 13.38
C GLY A 15 -2.58 -15.63 13.23
N ARG A 16 -3.06 -16.31 12.18
CA ARG A 16 -2.90 -17.75 11.98
C ARG A 16 -1.63 -18.08 11.21
N ILE A 17 -0.92 -19.10 11.69
CA ILE A 17 0.25 -19.68 11.02
C ILE A 17 -0.03 -21.17 10.77
N GLU A 18 -0.02 -21.58 9.51
CA GLU A 18 -0.21 -22.97 9.09
C GLU A 18 1.09 -23.46 8.42
N LEU A 19 1.62 -24.58 8.91
CA LEU A 19 2.86 -25.21 8.43
C LEU A 19 2.56 -26.68 8.14
N GLU A 20 2.77 -27.11 6.91
CA GLU A 20 2.57 -28.49 6.47
C GLU A 20 3.80 -28.95 5.68
N GLY A 21 4.16 -30.23 5.80
CA GLY A 21 5.33 -30.79 5.14
C GLY A 21 6.00 -31.86 6.00
N SER A 22 7.25 -32.17 5.68
CA SER A 22 8.06 -33.07 6.50
C SER A 22 8.30 -32.52 7.90
N GLU A 23 8.42 -33.40 8.89
CA GLU A 23 8.69 -33.04 10.29
C GLU A 23 9.91 -32.12 10.41
N GLY A 24 11.00 -32.43 9.68
CA GLY A 24 12.21 -31.60 9.64
C GLY A 24 11.98 -30.22 9.02
N PHE A 25 11.06 -30.06 8.06
CA PHE A 25 10.67 -28.74 7.57
C PHE A 25 9.91 -27.96 8.64
N VAL A 26 8.89 -28.56 9.26
CA VAL A 26 8.07 -27.91 10.29
C VAL A 26 8.92 -27.47 11.50
N ALA A 27 9.75 -28.36 12.03
CA ALA A 27 10.67 -28.05 13.12
C ALA A 27 11.63 -26.89 12.78
N ALA A 28 12.18 -26.88 11.55
CA ALA A 28 13.07 -25.81 11.09
C ALA A 28 12.37 -24.46 10.88
N GLN A 29 11.04 -24.42 10.68
CA GLN A 29 10.29 -23.15 10.68
C GLN A 29 9.91 -22.70 12.09
N ILE A 30 9.54 -23.61 13.00
CA ILE A 30 9.22 -23.28 14.39
C ILE A 30 10.40 -22.59 15.07
N ILE A 31 11.62 -23.15 14.97
CA ILE A 31 12.84 -22.57 15.55
C ILE A 31 13.11 -21.14 15.04
N LYS A 32 12.79 -20.85 13.77
CA LYS A 32 12.94 -19.48 13.21
C LYS A 32 11.87 -18.53 13.77
N LEU A 33 10.64 -19.04 13.95
CA LEU A 33 9.49 -18.29 14.44
C LEU A 33 9.58 -17.97 15.94
N GLU A 34 10.24 -18.79 16.78
CA GLU A 34 10.45 -18.53 18.21
C GLU A 34 10.96 -17.11 18.50
N SER A 35 11.94 -16.65 17.72
CA SER A 35 12.52 -15.29 17.85
C SER A 35 11.54 -14.16 17.51
N LEU A 36 10.51 -14.44 16.71
CA LEU A 36 9.47 -13.48 16.32
C LEU A 36 8.28 -13.52 17.28
N LEU A 37 7.85 -14.73 17.67
CA LEU A 37 6.82 -14.95 18.68
C LEU A 37 7.22 -14.32 20.02
N SER A 38 8.48 -14.48 20.45
CA SER A 38 9.00 -13.87 21.68
C SER A 38 8.84 -12.35 21.69
N LYS A 39 9.17 -11.68 20.57
CA LYS A 39 9.05 -10.22 20.42
C LYS A 39 7.59 -9.77 20.40
N LEU A 40 6.71 -10.55 19.77
CA LEU A 40 5.29 -10.24 19.65
C LEU A 40 4.59 -10.34 21.02
N VAL A 41 4.90 -11.37 21.81
CA VAL A 41 4.45 -11.48 23.21
C VAL A 41 4.98 -10.31 24.05
N GLU A 42 6.26 -9.95 23.91
CA GLU A 42 6.85 -8.83 24.65
C GLU A 42 6.22 -7.46 24.31
N GLN A 43 5.71 -7.28 23.08
CA GLN A 43 4.95 -6.10 22.70
C GLN A 43 3.54 -6.08 23.30
N LEU A 44 2.83 -7.21 23.28
CA LEU A 44 1.49 -7.32 23.86
C LEU A 44 1.48 -7.12 25.38
N CYS A 45 2.50 -7.60 26.09
CA CYS A 45 2.64 -7.37 27.53
C CYS A 45 2.93 -5.90 27.92
N LYS A 46 3.31 -5.04 26.96
CA LYS A 46 3.60 -3.62 27.21
C LYS A 46 2.42 -2.69 26.92
N SER A 47 1.34 -3.19 26.30
CA SER A 47 0.11 -2.45 26.01
C SER A 47 -1.05 -2.87 26.95
N GLY A 48 -0.86 -2.67 28.26
CA GLY A 48 -1.84 -3.07 29.28
C GLY A 48 -2.80 -1.94 29.70
N THR A 49 -3.97 -1.85 29.06
CA THR A 49 -5.15 -1.15 29.62
C THR A 49 -6.41 -1.97 29.32
N PRO A 50 -7.19 -2.41 30.32
CA PRO A 50 -8.38 -3.25 30.10
C PRO A 50 -9.60 -2.41 29.69
N PRO A 51 -10.48 -2.96 28.84
CA PRO A 51 -11.87 -3.12 29.29
C PRO A 51 -12.55 -4.43 28.83
N ASP A 52 -13.10 -5.11 29.83
CA ASP A 52 -14.39 -5.81 29.93
C ASP A 52 -15.26 -6.13 28.67
N GLY A 53 -15.53 -7.44 28.48
CA GLY A 53 -16.87 -8.03 28.25
C GLY A 53 -17.67 -7.82 26.94
N GLY A 54 -17.95 -8.91 26.18
CA GLY A 54 -19.13 -8.98 25.28
C GLY A 54 -19.10 -9.98 24.11
N VAL A 55 -20.01 -10.98 24.10
CA VAL A 55 -20.30 -11.97 23.02
C VAL A 55 -21.57 -11.56 22.22
N GLU A 56 -21.94 -12.05 21.01
CA GLU A 56 -21.46 -13.05 20.02
C GLU A 56 -22.05 -12.64 18.61
N GLY A 57 -22.02 -13.36 17.48
CA GLY A 57 -21.51 -14.69 17.07
C GLY A 57 -22.13 -15.15 15.71
N ALA A 58 -21.37 -15.88 14.86
CA ALA A 58 -21.75 -16.44 13.52
C ALA A 58 -22.14 -15.42 12.40
N SER A 59 -21.97 -15.63 11.08
CA SER A 59 -21.95 -16.85 10.27
C SER A 59 -21.33 -16.65 8.86
N GLU A 60 -20.84 -17.75 8.28
CA GLU A 60 -20.81 -18.13 6.84
C GLU A 60 -20.11 -17.30 5.72
N SER A 61 -19.12 -17.96 5.12
CA SER A 61 -18.62 -17.85 3.72
C SER A 61 -19.58 -18.62 2.76
N PRO A 62 -19.42 -18.71 1.40
CA PRO A 62 -18.28 -18.29 0.55
C PRO A 62 -18.62 -17.70 -0.86
N ALA A 63 -17.59 -17.21 -1.59
CA ALA A 63 -17.37 -17.54 -3.01
C ALA A 63 -16.06 -16.94 -3.58
N SER A 64 -15.35 -17.75 -4.37
CA SER A 64 -14.08 -17.46 -5.07
C SER A 64 -14.26 -16.64 -6.37
N ILE A 65 -13.27 -15.81 -6.78
CA ILE A 65 -12.49 -16.01 -8.02
C ILE A 65 -11.31 -15.01 -8.21
N ASN A 66 -10.14 -15.57 -8.62
CA ASN A 66 -9.05 -15.02 -9.46
C ASN A 66 -8.58 -13.55 -9.38
N GLY A 67 -7.26 -13.32 -9.22
CA GLY A 67 -6.73 -11.97 -9.48
C GLY A 67 -5.25 -11.57 -9.31
N LYS A 68 -4.28 -12.50 -9.21
CA LYS A 68 -2.84 -12.33 -9.58
C LYS A 68 -2.15 -10.94 -9.40
N HIS A 69 -1.13 -10.86 -8.52
CA HIS A 69 0.16 -10.10 -8.62
C HIS A 69 0.64 -9.69 -7.21
N THR A 70 1.55 -10.44 -6.57
CA THR A 70 3.04 -10.32 -6.62
C THR A 70 3.61 -8.98 -6.12
N GLY A 71 4.37 -9.03 -5.01
CA GLY A 71 5.63 -8.28 -4.90
C GLY A 71 5.86 -7.41 -3.67
N SER A 72 6.65 -7.94 -2.73
CA SER A 72 7.66 -7.24 -1.91
C SER A 72 7.28 -5.97 -1.12
N THR A 73 7.07 -6.16 0.18
CA THR A 73 7.18 -5.09 1.19
C THR A 73 8.64 -4.92 1.63
N SER A 74 9.27 -3.80 1.29
CA SER A 74 10.58 -3.40 1.82
C SER A 74 10.40 -2.45 2.99
N SER A 75 10.66 -2.91 4.22
CA SER A 75 10.46 -2.15 5.46
C SER A 75 11.54 -1.09 5.70
N VAL A 76 11.36 0.12 5.14
CA VAL A 76 12.12 1.32 5.52
C VAL A 76 11.22 2.57 5.41
N SER A 77 11.39 3.53 6.34
CA SER A 77 10.91 4.93 6.33
C SER A 77 9.54 5.32 6.92
N ASP A 78 8.98 4.59 7.88
CA ASP A 78 7.77 5.00 8.63
C ASP A 78 7.84 6.45 9.16
N GLY A 79 8.96 6.86 9.78
CA GLY A 79 9.11 8.22 10.35
C GLY A 79 8.98 9.36 9.32
N LYS A 80 9.30 9.12 8.04
CA LYS A 80 9.10 10.14 6.99
C LYS A 80 7.65 10.20 6.51
N PHE A 81 6.93 9.07 6.52
CA PHE A 81 5.50 9.05 6.19
C PHE A 81 4.67 9.71 7.30
N VAL A 82 4.95 9.40 8.57
CA VAL A 82 4.31 10.01 9.75
C VAL A 82 4.45 11.54 9.75
N SER A 83 5.54 12.09 9.21
CA SER A 83 5.75 13.54 9.09
C SER A 83 4.69 14.25 8.21
N TYR A 84 3.91 13.52 7.40
CA TYR A 84 2.84 14.04 6.53
C TYR A 84 1.47 13.43 6.86
N ALA A 85 1.23 13.03 8.12
CA ALA A 85 -0.05 12.44 8.55
C ALA A 85 -1.28 13.32 8.31
N ASN A 86 -1.12 14.65 8.18
CA ASN A 86 -2.21 15.55 7.80
C ASN A 86 -2.56 15.48 6.31
N VAL A 87 -1.73 14.88 5.46
CA VAL A 87 -1.88 14.80 3.99
C VAL A 87 -2.16 13.38 3.52
N PHE A 88 -1.51 12.38 4.13
CA PHE A 88 -1.64 10.98 3.78
C PHE A 88 -2.19 10.15 4.95
N ALA A 89 -3.16 9.29 4.65
CA ALA A 89 -3.60 8.22 5.52
C ALA A 89 -3.22 6.85 4.94
N LEU A 90 -3.21 5.84 5.81
CA LEU A 90 -3.03 4.44 5.44
C LEU A 90 -4.37 3.71 5.63
N ALA A 91 -4.90 3.13 4.55
CA ALA A 91 -6.11 2.31 4.58
C ALA A 91 -5.91 1.10 3.66
N ASP A 92 -6.23 -0.11 4.14
CA ASP A 92 -6.03 -1.38 3.41
C ASP A 92 -4.60 -1.55 2.84
N ASN A 93 -3.60 -1.14 3.62
CA ASN A 93 -2.18 -1.03 3.22
C ASN A 93 -1.86 -0.09 2.05
N LYS A 94 -2.86 0.63 1.51
CA LYS A 94 -2.72 1.61 0.43
C LYS A 94 -2.61 3.03 1.00
N THR A 95 -1.80 3.84 0.33
CA THR A 95 -1.72 5.27 0.63
C THR A 95 -2.95 5.96 0.07
N GLN A 96 -3.64 6.73 0.91
CA GLN A 96 -4.73 7.61 0.50
C GLN A 96 -4.37 9.06 0.82
N ILE A 97 -4.75 9.98 -0.05
CA ILE A 97 -4.59 11.42 0.20
C ILE A 97 -5.88 11.92 0.88
N ILE A 98 -5.75 12.55 2.06
CA ILE A 98 -6.92 13.00 2.86
C ILE A 98 -7.21 14.50 2.73
N LYS A 99 -6.26 15.30 2.25
CA LYS A 99 -6.45 16.73 1.95
C LYS A 99 -7.01 16.92 0.54
N ASP A 100 -7.73 18.02 0.32
CA ASP A 100 -8.12 18.36 -1.04
C ASP A 100 -6.89 18.77 -1.88
N VAL A 101 -6.77 18.18 -3.07
CA VAL A 101 -5.65 18.46 -3.97
C VAL A 101 -5.95 19.68 -4.83
N PRO A 102 -5.13 20.75 -4.77
CA PRO A 102 -5.43 22.00 -5.46
C PRO A 102 -5.28 21.85 -6.98
N GLY A 103 -6.29 22.27 -7.73
CA GLY A 103 -6.23 22.27 -9.19
C GLY A 103 -7.48 22.87 -9.81
N THR A 104 -7.30 23.77 -10.78
CA THR A 104 -8.39 24.46 -11.50
C THR A 104 -9.07 23.59 -12.56
N THR A 105 -8.44 22.48 -12.97
CA THR A 105 -8.97 21.56 -13.98
C THR A 105 -8.80 20.11 -13.51
N LYS A 106 -9.70 19.21 -13.94
CA LYS A 106 -9.58 17.77 -13.69
C LYS A 106 -8.23 17.21 -14.15
N ALA A 107 -7.76 17.66 -15.32
CA ALA A 107 -6.45 17.31 -15.86
C ALA A 107 -5.29 17.64 -14.90
N LYS A 108 -5.23 18.88 -14.39
CA LYS A 108 -4.20 19.28 -13.43
C LYS A 108 -4.35 18.51 -12.11
N LYS A 109 -5.56 18.49 -11.53
CA LYS A 109 -5.83 17.82 -10.24
C LYS A 109 -5.47 16.33 -10.29
N ALA A 110 -5.75 15.63 -11.39
CA ALA A 110 -5.34 14.24 -11.57
C ALA A 110 -3.81 14.06 -11.62
N VAL A 111 -3.08 14.93 -12.32
CA VAL A 111 -1.60 14.89 -12.35
C VAL A 111 -1.01 15.19 -10.97
N ASP A 112 -1.58 16.14 -10.23
CA ASP A 112 -1.14 16.47 -8.87
C ASP A 112 -1.46 15.34 -7.87
N VAL A 113 -2.63 14.68 -7.98
CA VAL A 113 -2.97 13.45 -7.23
C VAL A 113 -1.99 12.33 -7.53
N ALA A 114 -1.68 12.07 -8.80
CA ALA A 114 -0.72 11.05 -9.21
C ALA A 114 0.68 11.33 -8.63
N MET A 115 1.12 12.58 -8.66
CA MET A 115 2.40 13.04 -8.13
C MET A 115 2.47 12.90 -6.60
N LEU A 116 1.44 13.35 -5.87
CA LEU A 116 1.35 13.20 -4.41
C LEU A 116 1.29 11.75 -3.97
N LEU A 117 0.49 10.92 -4.65
CA LEU A 117 0.36 9.50 -4.32
C LEU A 117 1.67 8.75 -4.51
N ALA A 118 2.37 9.00 -5.63
CA ALA A 118 3.68 8.42 -5.88
C ALA A 118 4.74 8.90 -4.86
N PHE A 119 4.61 10.12 -4.33
CA PHE A 119 5.46 10.62 -3.26
C PHE A 119 5.16 9.93 -1.92
N GLY A 120 3.88 9.83 -1.52
CA GLY A 120 3.47 9.11 -0.31
C GLY A 120 3.88 7.63 -0.34
N ASN A 121 3.74 6.96 -1.48
CA ASN A 121 4.28 5.61 -1.70
C ASN A 121 5.81 5.58 -1.61
N GLU A 122 6.53 6.54 -2.21
CA GLU A 122 7.98 6.66 -2.10
C GLU A 122 8.45 6.84 -0.65
N LEU A 123 7.73 7.62 0.18
CA LEU A 123 8.01 7.77 1.61
C LEU A 123 7.88 6.46 2.40
N ARG A 124 7.04 5.53 1.95
CA ARG A 124 6.87 4.18 2.51
C ARG A 124 7.83 3.14 1.92
N GLY A 125 8.76 3.56 1.06
CA GLY A 125 9.65 2.64 0.32
C GLY A 125 8.99 1.91 -0.85
N ILE A 126 7.71 2.18 -1.15
CA ILE A 126 6.94 1.50 -2.20
C ILE A 126 7.18 2.20 -3.54
N LYS A 127 7.80 1.49 -4.49
CA LYS A 127 7.98 1.91 -5.89
C LYS A 127 7.94 0.71 -6.83
N PRO A 128 7.41 0.86 -8.07
CA PRO A 128 6.72 2.04 -8.62
C PRO A 128 5.24 2.07 -8.17
N THR A 129 4.52 3.18 -8.43
CA THR A 129 3.08 3.31 -8.10
C THR A 129 2.22 2.86 -9.28
N SER A 130 1.16 2.07 -9.04
CA SER A 130 0.29 1.57 -10.12
C SER A 130 -0.69 2.62 -10.66
N MET A 131 -1.04 2.51 -11.94
CA MET A 131 -2.05 3.37 -12.56
C MET A 131 -3.46 3.11 -11.98
N ASP A 132 -3.70 1.92 -11.44
CA ASP A 132 -4.96 1.54 -10.81
C ASP A 132 -5.15 2.25 -9.46
N GLU A 133 -4.11 2.32 -8.61
CA GLU A 133 -4.12 3.15 -7.38
C GLU A 133 -4.35 4.63 -7.67
N ILE A 134 -3.75 5.16 -8.75
CA ILE A 134 -3.94 6.56 -9.17
C ILE A 134 -5.38 6.80 -9.60
N ARG A 135 -5.98 5.89 -10.39
CA ARG A 135 -7.40 6.02 -10.78
C ARG A 135 -8.32 5.95 -9.56
N ALA A 136 -8.05 5.06 -8.61
CA ALA A 136 -8.82 4.98 -7.35
C ALA A 136 -8.78 6.29 -6.56
N ASN A 137 -7.58 6.86 -6.33
CA ASN A 137 -7.45 8.17 -5.66
C ASN A 137 -8.09 9.30 -6.49
N CYS A 138 -7.98 9.27 -7.82
CA CYS A 138 -8.66 10.26 -8.68
C CYS A 138 -10.19 10.18 -8.61
N THR A 139 -10.77 9.01 -8.35
CA THR A 139 -12.19 8.85 -8.06
C THR A 139 -12.54 9.53 -6.72
N THR A 140 -11.78 9.25 -5.66
CA THR A 140 -11.98 9.86 -4.33
C THR A 140 -11.93 11.38 -4.36
N HIS A 141 -11.00 11.97 -5.13
CA HIS A 141 -10.88 13.42 -5.30
C HIS A 141 -11.73 14.03 -6.42
N VAL A 142 -12.66 13.26 -7.00
CA VAL A 142 -13.60 13.70 -8.05
C VAL A 142 -12.89 14.33 -9.28
N CYS A 143 -11.66 13.89 -9.56
CA CYS A 143 -10.84 14.37 -10.67
C CYS A 143 -10.60 13.33 -11.76
N LEU A 144 -11.18 12.13 -11.65
CA LEU A 144 -11.19 11.15 -12.72
C LEU A 144 -12.03 11.65 -13.92
N ASP A 145 -11.40 11.74 -15.08
CA ASP A 145 -12.04 11.83 -16.39
C ASP A 145 -11.67 10.56 -17.17
N SER A 146 -12.53 9.53 -17.12
CA SER A 146 -12.22 8.21 -17.66
C SER A 146 -11.83 8.23 -19.16
N SER A 147 -12.41 9.16 -19.93
CA SER A 147 -12.16 9.30 -21.37
C SER A 147 -10.81 9.94 -21.66
N ASN A 148 -10.42 10.96 -20.89
CA ASN A 148 -9.20 11.73 -21.12
C ASN A 148 -8.04 11.39 -20.17
N PHE A 149 -8.25 10.54 -19.17
CA PHE A 149 -7.27 10.23 -18.12
C PHE A 149 -5.90 9.82 -18.69
N ALA A 150 -5.88 8.91 -19.67
CA ALA A 150 -4.65 8.46 -20.30
C ALA A 150 -3.92 9.59 -21.06
N ALA A 151 -4.64 10.59 -21.58
CA ALA A 151 -4.05 11.76 -22.22
C ALA A 151 -3.50 12.76 -21.18
N HIS A 152 -4.24 13.00 -20.09
CA HIS A 152 -3.78 13.84 -18.97
C HIS A 152 -2.49 13.28 -18.35
N MET A 153 -2.46 11.98 -18.05
CA MET A 153 -1.27 11.28 -17.51
C MET A 153 -0.08 11.31 -18.47
N LYS A 154 -0.31 11.42 -19.79
CA LYS A 154 0.76 11.47 -20.83
C LYS A 154 1.07 12.89 -21.32
N SER A 155 0.50 13.92 -20.69
CA SER A 155 0.70 15.34 -21.04
C SER A 155 2.16 15.79 -20.87
N SER A 156 2.52 16.92 -21.47
CA SER A 156 3.85 17.52 -21.31
C SER A 156 4.16 17.86 -19.85
N ALA A 157 3.18 18.38 -19.10
CA ALA A 157 3.31 18.67 -17.68
C ALA A 157 3.56 17.40 -16.84
N ALA A 158 2.81 16.33 -17.10
CA ALA A 158 2.99 15.03 -16.44
C ALA A 158 4.40 14.45 -16.65
N ARG A 159 4.91 14.48 -17.89
CA ARG A 159 6.25 13.96 -18.24
C ARG A 159 7.41 14.70 -17.56
N GLN A 160 7.20 15.92 -17.06
CA GLN A 160 8.21 16.62 -16.27
C GLN A 160 8.33 16.07 -14.84
N VAL A 161 7.26 15.50 -14.28
CA VAL A 161 7.18 15.09 -12.87
C VAL A 161 7.24 13.57 -12.67
N TYR A 162 6.87 12.75 -13.65
CA TYR A 162 7.07 11.30 -13.58
C TYR A 162 7.34 10.67 -14.95
N THR A 163 7.99 9.52 -14.92
CA THR A 163 8.06 8.58 -16.05
C THR A 163 6.93 7.55 -15.93
N ILE A 164 6.43 7.08 -17.08
CA ILE A 164 5.45 5.98 -17.15
C ILE A 164 6.17 4.75 -17.70
N SER A 165 5.98 3.61 -17.05
CA SER A 165 6.46 2.29 -17.48
C SER A 165 5.29 1.33 -17.65
N GLY A 166 5.51 0.19 -18.33
CA GLY A 166 4.48 -0.83 -18.57
C GLY A 166 3.51 -0.52 -19.72
N LYS A 167 2.54 -1.41 -19.95
CA LYS A 167 1.55 -1.33 -21.05
C LYS A 167 0.14 -1.68 -20.55
N GLY A 168 -0.87 -0.98 -21.04
CA GLY A 168 -2.28 -1.27 -20.73
C GLY A 168 -2.59 -1.10 -19.25
N VAL A 169 -3.00 -2.19 -18.59
CA VAL A 169 -3.38 -2.19 -17.16
C VAL A 169 -2.15 -2.17 -16.24
N SER A 170 -1.06 -2.83 -16.63
CA SER A 170 0.19 -2.88 -15.84
C SER A 170 1.04 -1.60 -15.95
N GLN A 171 0.41 -0.46 -16.26
CA GLN A 171 1.13 0.81 -16.26
C GLN A 171 1.43 1.27 -14.84
N THR A 172 2.65 1.76 -14.65
CA THR A 172 3.15 2.28 -13.38
C THR A 172 3.85 3.61 -13.60
N ILE A 173 3.92 4.44 -12.56
CA ILE A 173 4.66 5.70 -12.59
C ILE A 173 5.81 5.70 -11.58
N THR A 174 6.88 6.44 -11.91
CA THR A 174 7.99 6.73 -11.01
C THR A 174 8.32 8.22 -11.08
N LEU A 175 8.45 8.88 -9.93
CA LEU A 175 8.77 10.31 -9.87
C LEU A 175 10.17 10.60 -10.44
N THR A 176 10.26 11.61 -11.29
CA THR A 176 11.54 12.22 -11.71
C THR A 176 12.11 13.06 -10.55
N GLN A 177 13.39 13.43 -10.61
CA GLN A 177 13.96 14.31 -9.57
C GLN A 177 13.22 15.66 -9.46
N PRO A 178 12.85 16.37 -10.56
CA PRO A 178 11.98 17.56 -10.48
C PRO A 178 10.58 17.25 -9.92
N GLY A 179 10.03 16.06 -10.22
CA GLY A 179 8.76 15.60 -9.66
C GLY A 179 8.78 15.43 -8.15
N LYS A 180 9.85 14.84 -7.61
CA LYS A 180 10.02 14.67 -6.14
C LYS A 180 10.06 16.01 -5.41
N VAL A 181 10.74 17.01 -5.97
CA VAL A 181 10.79 18.37 -5.41
C VAL A 181 9.40 18.98 -5.39
N LYS A 182 8.70 19.01 -6.53
CA LYS A 182 7.33 19.54 -6.64
C LYS A 182 6.32 18.79 -5.77
N ALA A 183 6.45 17.46 -5.65
CA ALA A 183 5.59 16.64 -4.80
C ALA A 183 5.81 16.96 -3.32
N LYS A 184 7.08 17.15 -2.90
CA LYS A 184 7.42 17.58 -1.54
C LYS A 184 6.89 18.98 -1.25
N GLU A 185 7.10 19.95 -2.14
CA GLU A 185 6.58 21.32 -1.99
C GLU A 185 5.05 21.34 -1.84
N LEU A 186 4.35 20.54 -2.64
CA LEU A 186 2.90 20.40 -2.56
C LEU A 186 2.45 19.70 -1.27
N ALA A 187 3.17 18.66 -0.83
CA ALA A 187 2.89 18.00 0.45
C ALA A 187 3.15 18.94 1.64
N ASP A 188 4.26 19.68 1.66
CA ASP A 188 4.60 20.69 2.68
C ASP A 188 3.55 21.82 2.75
N LEU A 189 2.96 22.19 1.60
CA LEU A 189 1.88 23.18 1.54
C LEU A 189 0.59 22.66 2.17
N LEU A 190 0.25 21.38 1.93
CA LEU A 190 -0.98 20.74 2.43
C LEU A 190 -0.89 20.25 3.88
N ASN A 191 0.33 20.02 4.39
CA ASN A 191 0.61 19.49 5.73
C ASN A 191 0.47 20.53 6.86
N LYS A 192 0.03 21.74 6.52
CA LYS A 192 -0.29 22.85 7.43
C LYS A 192 -1.72 22.74 7.98
#